data_AF-F9EP61-F1
#
_entry.id   AF-F9EP61-F1
#
_cell.length_a   1.000
_cell.length_b   1.000
_cell.length_c   1.000
_cell.angle_alpha   90.00
_cell.angle_beta   90.00
_cell.angle_gamma   90.00
#
_symmetry.space_group_name_H-M   'P 1'
#
loop_
_entity.id
_entity.type
_entity.pdbx_description
1 polymer ?
#
loop_
_entity_poly.entity_id
_entity_poly.type
_entity_poly.pdbx_seq_one_letter_code
_entity_poly.pdbx_strand_id
1 'polypeptide(L)'
;MVESAMYHIRLLEKFEFFDIIVSLKSSNVKMMVEAYRKISSLVNYPLHLGVTEAGTKFQGTVKSAIGIGALLIDGIGDTLRVSLTENPVEEIKVAKEILKVLDLSSEGVEIISCPTCGRTEIDLIGLAKKS
;
A
#
# COMPACT_ATOMS: atom_id res chain seq x y z
N MET A 1 17.09 -2.77 -9.05
CA MET A 1 16.17 -1.68 -8.63
C MET A 1 16.86 -0.72 -7.65
N VAL A 2 17.23 -1.18 -6.45
CA VAL A 2 17.87 -0.32 -5.42
C VAL A 2 19.15 0.36 -5.92
N GLU A 3 20.01 -0.35 -6.63
CA GLU A 3 21.25 0.24 -7.19
C GLU A 3 20.98 1.39 -8.15
N SER A 4 19.95 1.25 -9.01
CA SER A 4 19.55 2.33 -9.92
C SER A 4 19.03 3.54 -9.13
N ALA A 5 18.19 3.33 -8.12
CA ALA A 5 17.73 4.42 -7.26
C ALA A 5 18.90 5.12 -6.56
N MET A 6 19.84 4.37 -5.97
CA MET A 6 21.03 4.92 -5.31
C MET A 6 21.93 5.70 -6.28
N TYR A 7 22.06 5.25 -7.52
CA TYR A 7 22.79 5.99 -8.54
C TYR A 7 22.17 7.37 -8.79
N HIS A 8 20.86 7.43 -8.98
CA HIS A 8 20.16 8.70 -9.24
C HIS A 8 20.16 9.62 -8.01
N ILE A 9 19.99 9.06 -6.80
CA ILE A 9 20.09 9.82 -5.55
C ILE A 9 21.47 10.48 -5.45
N ARG A 10 22.56 9.71 -5.61
CA ARG A 10 23.92 10.25 -5.55
C ARG A 10 24.20 11.28 -6.64
N LEU A 11 23.58 11.13 -7.81
CA LEU A 11 23.70 12.11 -8.89
C LEU A 11 23.06 13.44 -8.49
N LEU A 12 21.87 13.42 -7.88
CA LEU A 12 21.20 14.62 -7.38
C LEU A 12 21.97 15.26 -6.23
N GLU A 13 22.45 14.45 -5.28
CA GLU A 13 23.29 14.91 -4.15
C GLU A 13 24.59 15.56 -4.62
N LYS A 14 25.20 15.07 -5.71
CA LYS A 14 26.39 15.69 -6.33
C LYS A 14 26.14 17.12 -6.80
N PHE A 15 24.90 17.46 -7.15
CA PHE A 15 24.48 18.81 -7.53
C PHE A 15 23.77 19.53 -6.38
N GLU A 16 23.98 19.08 -5.14
CA GLU A 16 23.43 19.68 -3.91
C GLU A 16 21.88 19.77 -3.90
N PHE A 17 21.21 18.85 -4.59
CA PHE A 17 19.75 18.74 -4.60
C PHE A 17 19.29 17.61 -3.66
N PHE A 18 18.52 17.96 -2.63
CA PHE A 18 18.09 17.03 -1.56
C PHE A 18 16.56 16.89 -1.42
N ASP A 19 15.78 17.65 -2.20
CA ASP A 19 14.32 17.56 -2.21
C ASP A 19 13.85 16.35 -3.02
N ILE A 20 14.12 15.16 -2.51
CA ILE A 20 13.95 13.87 -3.21
C ILE A 20 12.86 13.02 -2.54
N ILE A 21 11.97 12.45 -3.35
CA ILE A 21 11.08 11.35 -2.97
C ILE A 21 11.42 10.13 -3.83
N VAL A 22 11.54 8.96 -3.21
CA VAL A 22 11.98 7.75 -3.90
C VAL A 22 10.84 6.73 -4.01
N SER A 23 10.77 6.04 -5.16
CA SER A 23 9.81 4.96 -5.38
C SER A 23 10.47 3.80 -6.14
N LEU A 24 10.23 2.57 -5.67
CA LEU A 24 10.74 1.32 -6.22
C LEU A 24 9.56 0.41 -6.60
N LYS A 25 8.77 0.80 -7.59
CA LYS A 25 7.57 0.05 -7.98
C LYS A 25 7.92 -1.20 -8.78
N SER A 26 7.21 -2.30 -8.50
CA SER A 26 7.27 -3.53 -9.27
C SER A 26 5.91 -4.22 -9.23
N SER A 27 5.60 -5.01 -10.26
CA SER A 27 4.40 -5.86 -10.30
C SER A 27 4.58 -7.18 -9.54
N ASN A 28 5.83 -7.52 -9.19
CA ASN A 28 6.17 -8.62 -8.28
C ASN A 28 6.25 -8.09 -6.84
N VAL A 29 5.25 -8.45 -6.04
CA VAL A 29 5.08 -7.96 -4.67
C VAL A 29 6.27 -8.29 -3.75
N LYS A 30 6.79 -9.52 -3.80
CA LYS A 30 7.90 -9.94 -2.93
C LYS A 30 9.17 -9.12 -3.21
N MET A 31 9.52 -9.02 -4.49
CA MET A 31 10.68 -8.23 -4.94
C MET A 31 10.54 -6.76 -4.57
N MET A 32 9.33 -6.19 -4.74
CA MET A 32 9.05 -4.80 -4.36
C MET A 32 9.30 -4.57 -2.87
N VAL A 33 8.73 -5.42 -2.01
CA VAL A 33 8.87 -5.32 -0.55
C VAL A 33 10.34 -5.42 -0.13
N GLU A 34 11.08 -6.39 -0.67
CA GLU A 34 12.52 -6.53 -0.40
C GLU A 34 13.31 -5.30 -0.83
N ALA A 35 12.98 -4.71 -1.99
CA ALA A 35 13.65 -3.51 -2.49
C ALA A 35 13.39 -2.29 -1.60
N TYR A 36 12.14 -2.08 -1.15
CA TYR A 36 11.80 -0.97 -0.25
C TYR A 36 12.47 -1.12 1.12
N ARG A 37 12.43 -2.32 1.71
CA ARG A 37 13.14 -2.61 2.97
C ARG A 37 14.63 -2.29 2.83
N LYS A 38 15.25 -2.73 1.73
CA LYS A 38 16.67 -2.47 1.49
C LYS A 38 16.97 -0.98 1.28
N ILE A 39 16.16 -0.21 0.55
CA ILE A 39 16.45 1.22 0.36
C ILE A 39 16.20 2.02 1.65
N SER A 40 15.19 1.66 2.43
CA SER A 40 14.84 2.35 3.68
C SER A 40 15.95 2.32 4.72
N SER A 41 16.83 1.31 4.68
CA SER A 41 18.01 1.24 5.55
C SER A 41 19.23 1.97 5.00
N LEU A 42 19.18 2.44 3.74
CA LEU A 42 20.30 3.08 3.05
C LEU A 42 20.13 4.59 2.93
N VAL A 43 18.90 5.11 2.94
CA VAL A 43 18.59 6.53 2.74
C VAL A 43 17.49 6.99 3.69
N ASN A 44 17.46 8.29 3.96
CA ASN A 44 16.47 8.94 4.82
C ASN A 44 15.51 9.86 4.04
N TYR A 45 15.27 9.54 2.76
CA TYR A 45 14.32 10.28 1.91
C TYR A 45 12.91 9.66 2.03
N PRO A 46 11.85 10.47 1.91
CA PRO A 46 10.49 9.95 1.87
C PRO A 46 10.29 8.91 0.76
N LEU A 47 9.52 7.87 1.07
CA LEU A 47 9.25 6.74 0.19
C LEU A 47 7.80 6.76 -0.27
N HIS A 48 7.60 6.84 -1.59
CA HIS A 48 6.29 6.73 -2.22
C HIS A 48 6.01 5.28 -2.61
N LEU A 49 5.18 4.61 -1.83
CA LEU A 49 4.81 3.21 -2.01
C LEU A 49 3.84 3.00 -3.17
N GLY A 50 3.90 1.83 -3.79
CA GLY A 50 2.88 1.40 -4.72
C GLY A 50 3.31 0.19 -5.54
N VAL A 51 2.35 -0.72 -5.74
CA VAL A 51 2.47 -1.83 -6.71
C VAL A 51 2.09 -1.27 -8.09
N THR A 52 2.91 -1.52 -9.11
CA THR A 52 2.55 -1.21 -10.51
C THR A 52 1.89 -2.43 -11.15
N GLU A 53 1.02 -2.22 -12.14
CA GLU A 53 0.35 -3.30 -12.87
C GLU A 53 -0.31 -4.33 -11.93
N ALA A 54 -1.09 -3.84 -10.96
CA ALA A 54 -1.70 -4.71 -9.95
C ALA A 54 -2.87 -5.54 -10.53
N GLY A 55 -3.45 -5.12 -11.65
CA GLY A 55 -4.49 -5.84 -12.39
C GLY A 55 -5.89 -5.31 -12.12
N THR A 56 -6.90 -6.16 -12.36
CA THR A 56 -8.32 -5.85 -12.15
C THR A 56 -8.61 -5.49 -10.69
N LYS A 57 -9.76 -4.87 -10.41
CA LYS A 57 -10.14 -4.43 -9.06
C LYS A 57 -9.85 -5.46 -7.96
N PHE A 58 -10.29 -6.72 -8.12
CA PHE A 58 -10.07 -7.75 -7.10
C PHE A 58 -8.57 -8.11 -6.94
N GLN A 59 -7.91 -8.48 -8.04
CA GLN A 59 -6.50 -8.90 -8.00
C GLN A 59 -5.58 -7.75 -7.55
N GLY A 60 -5.82 -6.55 -8.05
CA GLY A 60 -5.06 -5.35 -7.74
C GLY A 60 -5.25 -4.90 -6.30
N THR A 61 -6.45 -5.04 -5.74
CA THR A 61 -6.70 -4.81 -4.31
C THR A 61 -5.87 -5.76 -3.46
N VAL A 62 -5.90 -7.06 -3.75
CA VAL A 62 -5.13 -8.08 -2.99
C VAL A 62 -3.63 -7.81 -3.10
N LYS A 63 -3.10 -7.61 -4.32
CA LYS A 63 -1.66 -7.35 -4.52
C LYS A 63 -1.21 -6.07 -3.81
N SER A 64 -2.01 -5.00 -3.91
CA SER A 64 -1.68 -3.71 -3.30
C SER A 64 -1.75 -3.78 -1.77
N ALA A 65 -2.79 -4.39 -1.21
CA ALA A 65 -2.93 -4.57 0.24
C ALA A 65 -1.76 -5.38 0.82
N ILE A 66 -1.33 -6.47 0.16
CA ILE A 66 -0.19 -7.26 0.61
C ILE A 66 1.11 -6.45 0.49
N GLY A 67 1.37 -5.84 -0.67
CA GLY A 67 2.64 -5.16 -0.93
C GLY A 67 2.84 -3.87 -0.14
N ILE A 68 1.81 -3.03 -0.09
CA ILE A 68 1.84 -1.75 0.63
C ILE A 68 1.70 -2.02 2.12
N GLY A 69 0.75 -2.86 2.53
CA GLY A 69 0.50 -3.16 3.94
C GLY A 69 1.70 -3.79 4.64
N ALA A 70 2.43 -4.70 3.97
CA ALA A 70 3.65 -5.28 4.55
C ALA A 70 4.72 -4.23 4.87
N LEU A 71 4.86 -3.18 4.05
CA LEU A 71 5.83 -2.11 4.28
C LEU A 71 5.34 -1.14 5.36
N LEU A 72 4.07 -0.79 5.35
CA LEU A 72 3.48 0.09 6.37
C LEU A 72 3.53 -0.54 7.77
N ILE A 73 3.33 -1.86 7.89
CA ILE A 73 3.52 -2.58 9.17
C ILE A 73 4.97 -2.45 9.68
N ASP A 74 5.95 -2.44 8.79
CA ASP A 74 7.36 -2.24 9.13
C ASP A 74 7.70 -0.75 9.42
N GLY A 75 6.72 0.16 9.34
CA GLY A 75 6.93 1.61 9.47
C GLY A 75 7.59 2.26 8.26
N ILE A 76 7.56 1.62 7.09
CA ILE A 76 8.18 2.10 5.85
C ILE A 76 7.11 2.68 4.93
N GLY A 77 7.23 3.98 4.61
CA GLY A 77 6.41 4.66 3.61
C GLY A 77 5.79 5.96 4.11
N ASP A 78 5.84 7.00 3.27
CA ASP A 78 5.40 8.36 3.62
C ASP A 78 4.19 8.79 2.79
N THR A 79 4.05 8.19 1.60
CA THR A 79 2.89 8.33 0.73
C THR A 79 2.69 7.05 -0.06
N LEU A 80 1.49 6.81 -0.57
CA LEU A 80 1.18 5.60 -1.33
C LEU A 80 0.28 5.89 -2.51
N ARG A 81 0.34 5.01 -3.51
CA ARG A 81 -0.66 4.91 -4.56
C ARG A 81 -0.99 3.44 -4.82
N VAL A 82 -2.28 3.12 -4.76
CA VAL A 82 -2.83 1.86 -5.29
C VAL A 82 -3.01 2.03 -6.80
N SER A 83 -2.63 1.03 -7.60
CA SER A 83 -2.75 1.10 -9.07
C SER A 83 -3.68 0.00 -9.57
N LEU A 84 -4.91 0.34 -9.97
CA LEU A 84 -5.92 -0.62 -10.44
C LEU A 84 -6.24 -0.39 -11.92
N THR A 85 -6.59 -1.46 -12.63
CA THR A 85 -7.27 -1.36 -13.93
C THR A 85 -8.76 -1.11 -13.69
N GLU A 86 -9.09 0.05 -13.14
CA GLU A 86 -10.45 0.47 -12.76
C GLU A 86 -10.53 2.01 -12.66
N ASN A 87 -11.72 2.57 -12.43
CA ASN A 87 -11.90 3.97 -12.09
C ASN A 87 -10.95 4.42 -10.94
N PRO A 88 -10.20 5.53 -11.08
CA PRO A 88 -9.27 6.03 -10.05
C PRO A 88 -9.89 6.25 -8.67
N VAL A 89 -11.21 6.49 -8.59
CA VAL A 89 -11.92 6.59 -7.31
C VAL A 89 -11.82 5.29 -6.51
N GLU A 90 -11.77 4.13 -7.17
CA GLU A 90 -11.58 2.84 -6.52
C GLU A 90 -10.15 2.67 -5.98
N GLU A 91 -9.13 3.25 -6.64
CA GLU A 91 -7.76 3.29 -6.10
C GLU A 91 -7.73 4.02 -4.75
N ILE A 92 -8.43 5.16 -4.66
CA ILE A 92 -8.53 5.97 -3.43
C ILE A 92 -9.24 5.20 -2.32
N LYS A 93 -10.35 4.52 -2.63
CA LYS A 93 -11.08 3.70 -1.65
C LYS A 93 -10.19 2.61 -1.05
N VAL A 94 -9.46 1.87 -1.90
CA VAL A 94 -8.55 0.81 -1.44
C VAL A 94 -7.38 1.39 -0.65
N ALA A 95 -6.81 2.52 -1.09
CA ALA A 95 -5.74 3.21 -0.37
C ALA A 95 -6.16 3.61 1.05
N LYS A 96 -7.35 4.21 1.19
CA LYS A 96 -7.91 4.60 2.49
C LYS A 96 -8.18 3.39 3.38
N GLU A 97 -8.72 2.31 2.82
CA GLU A 97 -9.00 1.10 3.58
C GLU A 97 -7.71 0.44 4.09
N ILE A 98 -6.64 0.40 3.29
CA ILE A 98 -5.32 -0.10 3.74
C ILE A 98 -4.80 0.71 4.93
N LEU A 99 -4.89 2.04 4.88
CA LEU A 99 -4.44 2.89 5.99
C LEU A 99 -5.30 2.69 7.25
N LYS A 100 -6.62 2.57 7.07
CA LYS A 100 -7.57 2.38 8.17
C LYS A 100 -7.37 1.04 8.88
N VAL A 101 -7.20 -0.06 8.14
CA VAL A 101 -6.95 -1.40 8.71
C VAL A 101 -5.64 -1.46 9.51
N LEU A 102 -4.69 -0.56 9.22
CA LEU A 102 -3.43 -0.44 9.94
C LEU A 102 -3.44 0.65 11.02
N ASP A 103 -4.60 1.19 11.36
CA ASP A 103 -4.78 2.29 12.31
C ASP A 103 -3.98 3.57 11.97
N LEU A 104 -3.62 3.75 10.70
CA LEU A 104 -2.91 4.93 10.17
C LEU A 104 -3.87 6.05 9.72
N SER A 105 -5.17 5.78 9.71
CA SER A 105 -6.21 6.76 9.41
C SER A 105 -7.46 6.49 10.24
N SER A 106 -8.07 7.55 10.77
CA SER A 106 -9.32 7.53 11.53
C SER A 106 -10.55 7.91 10.68
N GLU A 107 -10.42 7.90 9.36
CA GLU A 107 -11.50 8.27 8.46
C GLU A 107 -12.59 7.20 8.36
N GLY A 108 -13.84 7.58 8.62
CA GLY A 108 -15.02 6.73 8.45
C GLY A 108 -15.29 5.79 9.62
N VAL A 109 -16.21 4.84 9.43
CA VAL A 109 -16.61 3.85 10.43
C VAL A 109 -16.12 2.47 9.99
N GLU A 110 -15.48 1.72 10.89
CA GLU A 110 -15.19 0.30 10.68
C GLU A 110 -16.32 -0.55 11.23
N ILE A 111 -16.85 -1.46 10.41
CA ILE A 111 -17.88 -2.42 10.81
C ILE A 111 -17.22 -3.78 10.94
N ILE A 112 -17.11 -4.26 12.18
CA ILE A 112 -16.54 -5.56 12.50
C ILE A 112 -17.68 -6.56 12.65
N SER A 113 -17.73 -7.56 11.77
CA SER A 113 -18.75 -8.61 11.79
C SER A 113 -18.14 -10.00 11.93
N CYS A 114 -18.81 -10.89 12.67
CA CYS A 114 -18.44 -12.31 12.73
C CYS A 114 -18.62 -12.97 11.34
N PRO A 115 -17.75 -13.93 10.94
CA PRO A 115 -17.89 -14.66 9.68
C PRO A 115 -19.16 -15.54 9.57
N THR A 116 -19.99 -15.62 10.62
CA THR A 116 -21.08 -16.59 10.86
C THR A 116 -20.58 -17.99 11.20
N CYS A 117 -21.42 -18.75 11.91
CA CYS A 117 -21.22 -20.17 12.21
C CYS A 117 -22.58 -20.86 12.49
N GLY A 118 -22.57 -22.15 12.86
CA GLY A 118 -23.80 -22.91 13.21
C GLY A 118 -24.58 -22.37 14.42
N ARG A 119 -24.08 -21.34 15.11
CA ARG A 119 -24.76 -20.62 16.19
C ARG A 119 -25.44 -19.33 15.72
N THR A 120 -25.42 -19.03 14.42
CA THR A 120 -25.98 -17.78 13.90
C THR A 120 -27.50 -17.89 13.81
N GLU A 121 -28.22 -17.03 14.52
CA GLU A 121 -29.69 -17.06 14.59
C GLU A 121 -30.36 -15.97 13.73
N ILE A 122 -29.57 -15.12 13.06
CA ILE A 122 -30.03 -13.98 12.27
C ILE A 122 -29.34 -13.94 10.90
N ASP A 123 -29.91 -13.20 9.94
CA ASP A 123 -29.24 -12.89 8.67
C ASP A 123 -28.12 -11.85 8.86
N LEU A 124 -27.02 -12.28 9.48
CA LEU A 124 -25.87 -11.42 9.76
C LEU A 124 -25.21 -10.90 8.47
N ILE A 125 -25.18 -11.71 7.41
CA ILE A 125 -24.57 -11.33 6.12
C ILE A 125 -25.39 -10.21 5.47
N GLY A 126 -26.72 -10.34 5.44
CA GLY A 126 -27.60 -9.31 4.91
C GLY A 126 -27.57 -8.00 5.71
N LEU A 127 -27.44 -8.09 7.04
CA LEU A 127 -27.24 -6.93 7.92
C LEU A 127 -25.91 -6.21 7.64
N ALA A 128 -24.80 -6.96 7.59
CA ALA A 128 -23.46 -6.39 7.36
C ALA A 128 -23.34 -5.70 6.00
N LYS A 129 -23.98 -6.22 4.94
CA LYS A 129 -23.96 -5.62 3.59
C LYS A 129 -24.75 -4.32 3.45
N LYS A 130 -25.64 -4.00 4.39
CA LYS A 130 -26.46 -2.77 4.40
C LYS A 130 -25.79 -1.63 5.19
N SER A 131 -24.69 -1.93 5.86
CA SER A 131 -23.99 -1.04 6.78
C SER A 131 -23.02 -0.12 6.03
#